data_AF-A0A2G6CCH5-F1
#
_entry.id   AF-A0A2G6CCH5-F1
#
_cell.length_a   1.000
_cell.length_b   1.000
_cell.length_c   1.000
_cell.angle_alpha   90.00
_cell.angle_beta   90.00
_cell.angle_gamma   90.00
#
_symmetry.space_group_name_H-M   'P 1'
#
loop_
_entity.id
_entity.type
_entity.pdbx_description
1 polymer ?
#
loop_
_entity_poly.entity_id
_entity_poly.type
_entity_poly.pdbx_seq_one_letter_code
_entity_poly.pdbx_strand_id
1 'polypeptide(L)'
;MLGMAYMRVLEVASFYFMFQLQPVGSVAHIQICGTTSCMICGAEDLVAVCREKIADKPFELSADGKFSWEEVECLGSCTNAPMAQIGKDYYEDLTAESFARLLDEMAAGKVPVPGPQNGRYGAEPLSGLTTLTEHESGKTQYNASVSLATGLGDTLKRIDGTEVPLRAPWQDRTDKGTDKGDGTAKAAAQPEPAATPAAKAAADSAPASAPEAEAAPQKPTTLSAPREAGADDLKQLKGVGPKLEQTLNDLGFWHFDQIANWGPAEIAWVDENLRFKGRIERDGWVEQARILAKGGETAFSTKVKKGDVY
;
A
#
# COMPACT_ATOMS: atom_id res chain seq x y z
N MET A 1 -32.88 -6.47 0.30
CA MET A 1 -32.10 -7.35 -0.59
C MET A 1 -31.73 -8.69 0.06
N LEU A 2 -31.16 -8.73 1.28
CA LEU A 2 -30.71 -10.00 1.91
C LEU A 2 -31.38 -10.38 3.24
N GLY A 3 -32.28 -9.55 3.80
CA GLY A 3 -33.02 -9.88 5.03
C GLY A 3 -32.18 -10.03 6.30
N MET A 4 -30.96 -9.47 6.33
CA MET A 4 -30.01 -9.60 7.45
C MET A 4 -29.87 -8.31 8.28
N ALA A 5 -29.40 -8.44 9.52
CA ALA A 5 -29.14 -7.30 10.39
C ALA A 5 -27.99 -6.44 9.85
N TYR A 6 -28.16 -5.12 9.89
CA TYR A 6 -27.18 -4.15 9.37
C TYR A 6 -25.76 -4.35 9.90
N MET A 7 -25.62 -4.64 11.20
CA MET A 7 -24.31 -4.87 11.82
C MET A 7 -23.53 -6.04 11.21
N ARG A 8 -24.22 -7.10 10.74
CA ARG A 8 -23.56 -8.24 10.09
C ARG A 8 -22.94 -7.84 8.75
N VAL A 9 -23.57 -6.89 8.04
CA VAL A 9 -23.01 -6.35 6.80
C VAL A 9 -21.76 -5.53 7.10
N LEU A 10 -21.82 -4.68 8.14
CA LEU A 10 -20.65 -3.89 8.54
C LEU A 10 -19.47 -4.74 8.99
N GLU A 11 -19.72 -5.82 9.74
CA GLU A 11 -18.66 -6.77 10.11
C GLU A 11 -17.94 -7.32 8.88
N VAL A 12 -18.69 -7.82 7.89
CA VAL A 12 -18.12 -8.34 6.65
C VAL A 12 -17.39 -7.25 5.88
N ALA A 13 -18.01 -6.08 5.73
CA ALA A 13 -17.45 -4.96 4.97
C ALA A 13 -16.17 -4.40 5.61
N SER A 14 -16.06 -4.45 6.94
CA SER A 14 -14.85 -4.03 7.67
C SER A 14 -13.78 -5.13 7.77
N PHE A 15 -14.17 -6.40 7.60
CA PHE A 15 -13.26 -7.54 7.72
C PHE A 15 -12.45 -7.79 6.44
N TYR A 16 -13.08 -7.67 5.27
CA TYR A 16 -12.41 -7.89 3.98
C TYR A 16 -11.92 -6.57 3.39
N PHE A 17 -10.60 -6.45 3.21
CA PHE A 17 -9.94 -5.24 2.70
C PHE A 17 -10.33 -4.85 1.27
N MET A 18 -10.90 -5.78 0.50
CA MET A 18 -11.39 -5.48 -0.86
C MET A 18 -12.58 -4.50 -0.86
N PHE A 19 -13.31 -4.40 0.26
CA PHE A 19 -14.39 -3.43 0.39
C PHE A 19 -13.84 -2.06 0.78
N GLN A 20 -13.78 -1.17 -0.20
CA GLN A 20 -13.32 0.20 -0.01
C GLN A 20 -14.41 1.03 0.70
N LEU A 21 -14.23 1.28 2.00
CA LEU A 21 -15.16 2.05 2.84
C LEU A 21 -14.92 3.57 2.78
N GLN A 22 -13.89 4.00 2.06
CA GLN A 22 -13.57 5.40 1.80
C GLN A 22 -13.52 5.65 0.28
N PRO A 23 -13.68 6.90 -0.18
CA PRO A 23 -13.51 7.24 -1.58
C PRO A 23 -12.10 6.88 -2.07
N VAL A 24 -12.05 6.23 -3.22
CA VAL A 24 -10.82 5.85 -3.94
C VAL A 24 -10.83 6.44 -5.35
N GLY A 25 -9.66 6.58 -5.97
CA GLY A 25 -9.45 7.31 -7.23
C GLY A 25 -10.42 6.93 -8.35
N SER A 26 -10.95 7.94 -9.05
CA SER A 26 -12.00 7.74 -10.06
C SER A 26 -11.55 6.93 -11.28
N VAL A 27 -10.26 6.95 -11.60
CA VAL A 27 -9.65 6.17 -12.69
C VAL A 27 -9.18 4.83 -12.16
N ALA A 28 -8.38 4.83 -11.09
CA ALA A 28 -7.82 3.60 -10.55
C ALA A 28 -7.50 3.71 -9.06
N HIS A 29 -7.65 2.59 -8.36
CA HIS A 29 -7.04 2.34 -7.06
C HIS A 29 -5.91 1.34 -7.25
N ILE A 30 -4.70 1.71 -6.87
CA ILE A 30 -3.48 0.94 -7.08
C ILE A 30 -3.17 0.18 -5.80
N GLN A 31 -3.05 -1.14 -5.90
CA GLN A 31 -2.71 -2.03 -4.78
C GLN A 31 -1.36 -2.67 -5.05
N ILE A 32 -0.30 -2.19 -4.38
CA ILE A 32 1.07 -2.70 -4.56
C ILE A 32 1.31 -3.86 -3.61
N CYS A 33 1.79 -5.00 -4.10
CA CYS A 33 2.18 -6.12 -3.22
C CYS A 33 3.47 -5.75 -2.46
N GLY A 34 3.37 -5.62 -1.13
CA GLY A 34 4.50 -5.29 -0.24
C GLY A 34 5.21 -6.50 0.39
N THR A 35 4.69 -7.71 0.18
CA THR A 35 5.24 -8.92 0.83
C THR A 35 6.64 -9.29 0.34
N THR A 36 7.33 -10.14 1.11
CA THR A 36 8.76 -10.45 0.96
C THR A 36 9.21 -10.73 -0.47
N SER A 37 8.45 -11.51 -1.26
CA SER A 37 8.84 -11.81 -2.64
C SER A 37 8.85 -10.58 -3.54
N CYS A 38 7.89 -9.67 -3.38
CA CYS A 38 7.87 -8.41 -4.12
C CYS A 38 8.86 -7.40 -3.52
N MET A 39 9.01 -7.35 -2.19
CA MET A 39 9.99 -6.51 -1.50
C MET A 39 11.41 -6.76 -2.01
N ILE A 40 11.87 -8.02 -2.06
CA ILE A 40 13.23 -8.34 -2.54
C ILE A 40 13.41 -8.10 -4.04
N CYS A 41 12.32 -7.96 -4.79
CA CYS A 41 12.31 -7.68 -6.23
C CYS A 41 12.07 -6.19 -6.54
N GLY A 42 12.07 -5.30 -5.54
CA GLY A 42 11.97 -3.84 -5.75
C GLY A 42 10.57 -3.26 -5.63
N ALA A 43 9.65 -3.87 -4.87
CA ALA A 43 8.32 -3.29 -4.63
C ALA A 43 8.37 -1.90 -3.97
N GLU A 44 9.41 -1.62 -3.16
CA GLU A 44 9.63 -0.31 -2.55
C GLU A 44 9.83 0.79 -3.61
N ASP A 45 10.41 0.45 -4.77
CA ASP A 45 10.54 1.39 -5.90
C ASP A 45 9.17 1.72 -6.50
N LEU A 46 8.24 0.75 -6.53
CA LEU A 46 6.86 0.99 -6.99
C LEU A 46 6.08 1.86 -5.99
N VAL A 47 6.31 1.64 -4.69
CA VAL A 47 5.75 2.50 -3.63
C VAL A 47 6.28 3.93 -3.76
N ALA A 48 7.58 4.12 -4.04
CA ALA A 48 8.15 5.44 -4.27
C ALA A 48 7.49 6.16 -5.46
N VAL A 49 7.24 5.45 -6.57
CA VAL A 49 6.48 6.01 -7.71
C VAL A 49 5.06 6.40 -7.31
N CYS A 50 4.37 5.61 -6.48
CA CYS A 50 3.04 5.96 -5.97
C CYS A 50 3.07 7.23 -5.12
N ARG A 51 4.08 7.37 -4.24
CA ARG A 51 4.28 8.56 -3.41
C ARG A 51 4.48 9.82 -4.24
N GLU A 52 5.29 9.72 -5.28
CA GLU A 52 5.61 10.83 -6.17
C GLU A 52 4.42 11.24 -7.06
N LYS A 53 3.75 10.26 -7.71
CA LYS A 53 2.74 10.53 -8.73
C LYS A 53 1.31 10.60 -8.22
N ILE A 54 1.00 9.99 -7.08
CA ILE A 54 -0.38 9.87 -6.57
C ILE A 54 -0.54 10.70 -5.30
N ALA A 55 0.04 10.27 -4.18
CA ALA A 55 -0.04 10.95 -2.89
C ALA A 55 1.06 10.41 -1.96
N ASP A 56 1.62 11.24 -1.07
CA ASP A 56 2.68 10.79 -0.15
C ASP A 56 2.22 9.64 0.78
N LYS A 57 0.96 9.65 1.21
CA LYS A 57 0.43 8.61 2.10
C LYS A 57 -0.51 7.65 1.37
N PRO A 58 -0.52 6.37 1.75
CA PRO A 58 -1.52 5.42 1.25
C PRO A 58 -2.93 5.85 1.68
N PHE A 59 -3.92 5.40 0.92
CA PHE A 59 -5.35 5.73 1.07
C PHE A 59 -5.73 7.19 0.81
N GLU A 60 -4.78 8.04 0.42
CA GLU A 60 -5.08 9.41 0.00
C GLU A 60 -5.35 9.47 -1.51
N LEU A 61 -6.25 10.38 -1.89
CA LEU A 61 -6.53 10.68 -3.29
C LEU A 61 -5.44 11.59 -3.86
N SER A 62 -5.11 11.41 -5.13
CA SER A 62 -4.32 12.38 -5.89
C SER A 62 -5.00 13.73 -5.95
N ALA A 63 -4.23 14.79 -6.18
CA ALA A 63 -4.75 16.16 -6.24
C ALA A 63 -5.86 16.35 -7.29
N ASP A 64 -5.86 15.55 -8.36
CA ASP A 64 -6.90 15.54 -9.41
C ASP A 64 -8.02 14.52 -9.15
N GLY A 65 -7.96 13.77 -8.05
CA GLY A 65 -8.94 12.76 -7.63
C GLY A 65 -8.96 11.49 -8.47
N LYS A 66 -8.05 11.34 -9.45
CA LYS A 66 -8.05 10.21 -10.38
C LYS A 66 -7.49 8.93 -9.79
N PHE A 67 -6.52 9.04 -8.89
CA PHE A 67 -5.78 7.91 -8.35
C PHE A 67 -5.82 7.90 -6.83
N SER A 68 -5.69 6.70 -6.27
CA SER A 68 -5.31 6.47 -4.87
C SER A 68 -4.52 5.18 -4.82
N TRP A 69 -3.67 4.99 -3.80
CA TRP A 69 -2.86 3.79 -3.69
C TRP A 69 -2.84 3.23 -2.28
N GLU A 70 -2.55 1.95 -2.15
CA GLU A 70 -2.25 1.28 -0.89
C GLU A 70 -1.18 0.20 -1.10
N GLU A 71 -0.47 -0.13 -0.04
CA GLU A 71 0.33 -1.34 0.04
C GLU A 71 -0.55 -2.47 0.56
N VAL A 72 -0.56 -3.60 -0.14
CA VAL A 72 -1.33 -4.79 0.21
C VAL A 72 -0.41 -5.99 0.44
N GLU A 73 -0.98 -7.00 1.07
CA GLU A 73 -0.35 -8.29 1.26
C GLU A 73 -0.21 -9.08 -0.06
N CYS A 74 0.14 -10.37 0.06
CA CYS A 74 0.42 -11.21 -1.10
C CYS A 74 -0.78 -11.31 -2.06
N LEU A 75 -0.56 -10.88 -3.30
CA LEU A 75 -1.51 -10.98 -4.41
C LEU A 75 -1.36 -12.29 -5.22
N GLY A 76 -0.45 -13.17 -4.83
CA GLY A 76 -0.31 -14.51 -5.41
C GLY A 76 0.38 -14.57 -6.79
N SER A 77 1.01 -13.49 -7.25
CA SER A 77 1.79 -13.46 -8.50
C SER A 77 3.32 -13.39 -8.24
N CYS A 78 3.80 -14.27 -7.37
CA CYS A 78 5.17 -14.19 -6.84
C CYS A 78 6.26 -14.47 -7.89
N THR A 79 5.97 -15.26 -8.92
CA THR A 79 6.91 -15.56 -10.03
C THR A 79 7.14 -14.37 -10.97
N ASN A 80 6.22 -13.41 -10.92
CA ASN A 80 6.19 -12.20 -11.73
C ASN A 80 6.32 -10.95 -10.84
N ALA A 81 6.97 -11.10 -9.69
CA ALA A 81 7.29 -9.98 -8.82
C ALA A 81 8.32 -9.02 -9.48
N PRO A 82 8.27 -7.70 -9.19
CA PRO A 82 7.26 -7.03 -8.37
C PRO A 82 6.00 -6.71 -9.19
N MET A 83 4.85 -6.59 -8.53
CA MET A 83 3.55 -6.47 -9.20
C MET A 83 2.56 -5.59 -8.44
N ALA A 84 1.55 -5.13 -9.18
CA ALA A 84 0.45 -4.34 -8.69
C ALA A 84 -0.88 -4.91 -9.19
N GLN A 85 -1.91 -4.87 -8.34
CA GLN A 85 -3.29 -5.02 -8.78
C GLN A 85 -3.90 -3.63 -9.00
N ILE A 86 -4.51 -3.43 -10.16
CA ILE A 86 -5.20 -2.18 -10.48
C ILE A 86 -6.57 -2.54 -11.01
N GLY A 87 -7.61 -2.16 -10.26
CA GLY A 87 -8.97 -2.64 -10.52
C GLY A 87 -9.04 -4.16 -10.30
N LYS A 88 -9.35 -4.90 -11.37
CA LYS A 88 -9.49 -6.37 -11.33
C LYS A 88 -8.31 -7.13 -11.90
N ASP A 89 -7.36 -6.42 -12.50
CA ASP A 89 -6.27 -7.03 -13.28
C ASP A 89 -4.91 -6.83 -12.62
N TYR A 90 -4.00 -7.75 -12.93
CA TYR A 90 -2.62 -7.72 -12.47
C TYR A 90 -1.70 -7.09 -13.51
N TYR A 91 -0.76 -6.29 -13.04
CA TYR A 91 0.34 -5.73 -13.81
C TYR A 91 1.62 -6.18 -13.13
N GLU A 92 2.42 -6.95 -13.86
CA GLU A 92 3.44 -7.81 -13.28
C GLU A 92 4.81 -7.56 -13.91
N ASP A 93 5.86 -8.07 -13.28
CA ASP A 93 7.26 -7.84 -13.68
C ASP A 93 7.58 -6.34 -13.85
N LEU A 94 7.06 -5.52 -12.93
CA LEU A 94 7.14 -4.08 -13.00
C LEU A 94 8.53 -3.55 -12.63
N THR A 95 8.85 -2.41 -13.19
CA THR A 95 9.97 -1.55 -12.80
C THR A 95 9.41 -0.17 -12.48
N ALA A 96 10.17 0.66 -11.75
CA ALA A 96 9.75 2.04 -11.50
C ALA A 96 9.38 2.79 -12.80
N GLU A 97 10.19 2.64 -13.85
CA GLU A 97 9.95 3.26 -15.16
C GLU A 97 8.69 2.73 -15.85
N SER A 98 8.54 1.40 -15.95
CA SER A 98 7.39 0.81 -16.63
C SER A 98 6.09 1.08 -15.89
N PHE A 99 6.12 1.10 -14.55
CA PHE A 99 4.99 1.43 -13.71
C PHE A 99 4.63 2.91 -13.80
N ALA A 100 5.60 3.82 -13.76
CA ALA A 100 5.39 5.26 -13.98
C ALA A 100 4.73 5.54 -15.33
N ARG A 101 5.23 4.90 -16.41
CA ARG A 101 4.64 4.99 -17.75
C ARG A 101 3.19 4.50 -17.76
N LEU A 102 2.92 3.39 -17.10
CA LEU A 102 1.59 2.80 -17.01
C LEU A 102 0.60 3.73 -16.29
N LEU A 103 1.01 4.40 -15.21
CA LEU A 103 0.18 5.43 -14.55
C LEU A 103 -0.10 6.62 -15.48
N ASP A 104 0.89 7.08 -16.24
CA ASP A 104 0.73 8.18 -17.20
C ASP A 104 -0.23 7.79 -18.35
N GLU A 105 -0.17 6.55 -18.82
CA GLU A 105 -1.10 6.01 -19.82
C GLU A 105 -2.55 5.98 -19.28
N MET A 106 -2.75 5.49 -18.05
CA MET A 106 -4.05 5.50 -17.39
C MET A 106 -4.58 6.93 -17.19
N ALA A 107 -3.70 7.87 -16.81
CA ALA A 107 -4.06 9.28 -16.62
C ALA A 107 -4.53 9.95 -17.92
N ALA A 108 -3.97 9.49 -19.05
CA ALA A 108 -4.35 9.89 -20.41
C ALA A 108 -5.62 9.17 -20.94
N GLY A 109 -6.26 8.33 -20.12
CA GLY A 109 -7.48 7.60 -20.50
C GLY A 109 -7.22 6.37 -21.37
N LYS A 110 -5.97 5.89 -21.45
CA LYS A 110 -5.66 4.61 -22.09
C LYS A 110 -5.91 3.48 -21.10
N VAL A 111 -6.13 2.28 -21.64
CA VAL A 111 -6.36 1.05 -20.89
C VAL A 111 -5.18 0.12 -21.17
N PRO A 112 -4.16 0.09 -20.29
CA PRO A 112 -2.97 -0.73 -20.50
C PRO A 112 -3.29 -2.22 -20.48
N VAL A 113 -2.45 -3.01 -21.16
CA VAL A 113 -2.60 -4.47 -21.22
C VAL A 113 -2.12 -5.09 -19.90
N PRO A 114 -2.95 -5.89 -19.22
CA PRO A 114 -2.55 -6.56 -17.99
C PRO A 114 -1.65 -7.77 -18.24
N GLY A 115 -0.93 -8.18 -17.20
CA GLY A 115 0.06 -9.25 -17.19
C GLY A 115 1.51 -8.75 -17.08
N PRO A 116 2.49 -9.59 -17.45
CA PRO A 116 3.91 -9.26 -17.40
C PRO A 116 4.28 -8.10 -18.33
N GLN A 117 5.03 -7.12 -17.82
CA GLN A 117 5.47 -5.96 -18.60
C GLN A 117 6.85 -6.14 -19.24
N ASN A 118 7.51 -7.28 -19.02
CA ASN A 118 8.86 -7.60 -19.51
C ASN A 118 8.89 -8.47 -20.78
N GLY A 119 7.72 -8.77 -21.36
CA GLY A 119 7.60 -9.56 -22.59
C GLY A 119 7.35 -11.07 -22.38
N ARG A 120 7.30 -11.55 -21.14
CA ARG A 120 6.76 -12.89 -20.84
C ARG A 120 5.26 -12.94 -21.15
N TYR A 121 4.79 -14.13 -21.49
CA TYR A 121 3.39 -14.44 -21.77
C TYR A 121 2.57 -14.67 -20.49
N GLY A 122 3.20 -15.28 -19.47
CA GLY A 122 2.63 -15.49 -18.16
C GLY A 122 3.76 -15.67 -17.14
N ALA A 123 3.89 -16.86 -16.57
CA ALA A 123 4.86 -17.15 -15.52
C ALA A 123 6.08 -17.97 -16.00
N GLU A 124 6.32 -18.08 -17.31
CA GLU A 124 7.45 -18.85 -17.82
C GLU A 124 8.81 -18.21 -17.50
N PRO A 125 9.93 -18.97 -17.53
CA PRO A 125 11.25 -18.38 -17.33
C PRO A 125 11.56 -17.32 -18.39
N LEU A 126 12.19 -16.21 -17.99
CA LEU A 126 12.51 -15.10 -18.91
C LEU A 126 13.39 -15.52 -20.08
N SER A 127 14.25 -16.52 -19.86
CA SER A 127 15.15 -17.06 -20.88
C SER A 127 14.45 -17.96 -21.90
N GLY A 128 13.13 -18.14 -21.80
CA GLY A 128 12.35 -19.05 -22.63
C GLY A 128 11.95 -20.35 -21.89
N LEU A 129 11.17 -21.18 -22.57
CA LEU A 129 10.63 -22.42 -21.99
C LEU A 129 11.74 -23.43 -21.69
N THR A 130 11.86 -23.78 -20.41
CA THR A 130 12.76 -24.87 -19.94
C THR A 130 12.03 -26.20 -19.78
N THR A 131 10.70 -26.16 -19.75
CA THR A 131 9.78 -27.30 -19.62
C THR A 131 8.53 -27.02 -20.46
N LEU A 132 7.73 -28.05 -20.75
CA LEU A 132 6.56 -27.97 -21.63
C LEU A 132 6.89 -27.41 -23.01
N THR A 133 8.08 -27.71 -23.53
CA THR A 133 8.60 -27.18 -24.80
C THR A 133 7.83 -27.71 -26.00
N GLU A 134 7.24 -28.90 -25.88
CA GLU A 134 6.34 -29.51 -26.86
C GLU A 134 5.05 -28.69 -27.10
N HIS A 135 4.72 -27.76 -26.19
CA HIS A 135 3.54 -26.89 -26.26
C HIS A 135 3.89 -25.44 -26.64
N GLU A 136 5.10 -25.18 -27.14
CA GLU A 136 5.50 -23.82 -27.51
C GLU A 136 4.72 -23.27 -28.71
N SER A 137 4.39 -24.13 -29.66
CA SER A 137 3.71 -23.72 -30.89
C SER A 137 2.21 -23.45 -30.67
N GLY A 138 1.63 -22.55 -31.47
CA GLY A 138 0.19 -22.26 -31.42
C GLY A 138 -0.25 -21.30 -30.32
N LYS A 139 0.68 -20.54 -29.72
CA LYS A 139 0.35 -19.48 -28.76
C LYS A 139 -0.54 -18.43 -29.40
N THR A 140 -1.62 -18.09 -28.70
CA THR A 140 -2.41 -16.89 -28.97
C THR A 140 -1.60 -15.65 -28.56
N GLN A 141 -2.02 -14.47 -29.01
CA GLN A 141 -1.36 -13.22 -28.62
C GLN A 141 -1.37 -13.01 -27.09
N TYR A 142 -2.47 -13.37 -26.44
CA TYR A 142 -2.66 -13.25 -25.00
C TYR A 142 -3.23 -14.54 -24.42
N ASN A 143 -3.01 -14.75 -23.12
CA ASN A 143 -3.72 -15.79 -22.37
C ASN A 143 -5.23 -15.47 -22.29
N ALA A 144 -6.03 -16.42 -21.81
CA ALA A 144 -7.49 -16.29 -21.84
C ALA A 144 -8.01 -15.09 -21.02
N SER A 145 -7.41 -14.78 -19.86
CA SER A 145 -7.83 -13.66 -19.02
C SER A 145 -7.49 -12.32 -19.67
N VAL A 146 -6.26 -12.16 -20.14
CA VAL A 146 -5.81 -10.93 -20.82
C VAL A 146 -6.55 -10.73 -22.15
N SER A 147 -6.84 -11.79 -22.90
CA SER A 147 -7.68 -11.72 -24.11
C SER A 147 -9.08 -11.19 -23.80
N LEU A 148 -9.68 -11.64 -22.69
CA LEU A 148 -10.99 -11.16 -22.28
C LEU A 148 -10.94 -9.70 -21.82
N ALA A 149 -9.94 -9.34 -21.02
CA ALA A 149 -9.80 -7.99 -20.47
C ALA A 149 -9.54 -6.95 -21.59
N THR A 150 -8.68 -7.29 -22.55
CA THR A 150 -8.41 -6.46 -23.73
C THR A 150 -9.61 -6.37 -24.67
N GLY A 151 -10.34 -7.48 -24.89
CA GLY A 151 -11.54 -7.49 -25.73
C GLY A 151 -12.70 -6.67 -25.15
N LEU A 152 -12.82 -6.62 -23.81
CA LEU A 152 -13.82 -5.80 -23.11
C LEU A 152 -13.39 -4.33 -22.96
N GLY A 153 -12.10 -4.02 -23.05
CA GLY A 153 -11.56 -2.67 -22.85
C GLY A 153 -11.67 -2.18 -21.41
N ASP A 154 -11.64 -3.11 -20.44
CA ASP A 154 -12.19 -2.88 -19.10
C ASP A 154 -11.18 -3.08 -17.97
N THR A 155 -9.88 -3.01 -18.26
CA THR A 155 -8.85 -3.47 -17.33
C THR A 155 -8.72 -2.59 -16.07
N LEU A 156 -9.16 -1.34 -16.18
CA LEU A 156 -9.15 -0.35 -15.08
C LEU A 156 -10.47 -0.29 -14.32
N LYS A 157 -11.55 -0.82 -14.90
CA LYS A 157 -12.87 -0.65 -14.31
C LYS A 157 -13.00 -1.51 -13.06
N ARG A 158 -13.66 -0.94 -12.06
CA ARG A 158 -14.04 -1.67 -10.85
C ARG A 158 -15.10 -2.70 -11.19
N ILE A 159 -15.02 -3.84 -10.50
CA ILE A 159 -16.04 -4.88 -10.57
C ILE A 159 -17.33 -4.31 -9.99
N ASP A 160 -18.29 -3.99 -10.86
CA ASP A 160 -19.61 -3.48 -10.48
C ASP A 160 -20.74 -4.49 -10.78
N GLY A 161 -20.39 -5.65 -11.34
CA GLY A 161 -21.33 -6.72 -11.67
C GLY A 161 -22.11 -6.48 -12.96
N THR A 162 -21.75 -5.45 -13.73
CA THR A 162 -22.35 -5.17 -15.06
C THR A 162 -21.53 -5.73 -16.21
N GLU A 163 -20.32 -6.26 -15.94
CA GLU A 163 -19.39 -6.76 -16.97
C GLU A 163 -19.94 -8.00 -17.67
N VAL A 164 -20.66 -8.84 -16.93
CA VAL A 164 -21.31 -10.05 -17.45
C VAL A 164 -22.68 -10.23 -16.80
N PRO A 165 -23.70 -10.74 -17.53
CA PRO A 165 -24.97 -11.10 -16.91
C PRO A 165 -24.74 -12.09 -15.78
N LEU A 166 -25.27 -11.80 -14.59
CA LEU A 166 -25.21 -12.73 -13.46
C LEU A 166 -25.93 -14.03 -13.87
N ARG A 167 -25.21 -15.16 -13.90
CA ARG A 167 -25.75 -16.48 -14.28
C ARG A 167 -26.12 -17.32 -13.06
N ALA A 168 -26.62 -16.67 -12.02
CA ALA A 168 -26.89 -17.29 -10.75
C ALA A 168 -28.16 -18.17 -10.83
N PRO A 169 -28.10 -19.48 -10.54
CA PRO A 169 -29.25 -20.39 -10.65
C PRO A 169 -30.46 -20.00 -9.78
N TRP A 170 -30.24 -19.16 -8.76
CA TRP A 170 -31.29 -18.70 -7.85
C TRP A 170 -32.02 -17.44 -8.33
N GLN A 171 -31.60 -16.81 -9.44
CA GLN A 171 -32.35 -15.70 -10.03
C GLN A 171 -33.71 -16.15 -10.59
N ASP A 172 -33.82 -17.40 -11.04
CA ASP A 172 -35.08 -17.99 -11.51
C ASP A 172 -36.03 -18.37 -10.37
N ARG A 173 -35.61 -18.23 -9.10
CA ARG A 173 -36.46 -18.46 -7.92
C ARG A 173 -37.18 -17.18 -7.48
N THR A 174 -37.81 -16.49 -8.43
CA THR A 174 -38.83 -15.52 -8.05
C THR A 174 -40.16 -16.24 -7.88
N ASP A 175 -40.75 -16.05 -6.71
CA ASP A 175 -42.05 -16.59 -6.33
C ASP A 175 -43.16 -15.99 -7.19
N LYS A 176 -43.37 -16.47 -8.43
CA LYS A 176 -44.63 -16.30 -9.17
C LYS A 176 -44.91 -17.51 -10.04
N GLY A 177 -46.07 -18.11 -9.81
CA GLY A 177 -46.60 -19.20 -10.61
C GLY A 177 -46.72 -18.85 -12.10
N THR A 178 -46.55 -19.88 -12.92
CA THR A 178 -47.09 -20.06 -14.28
C THR A 178 -47.24 -18.78 -15.12
N ASP A 179 -46.37 -18.56 -16.09
CA ASP A 179 -46.74 -18.69 -17.51
C ASP A 179 -45.51 -18.62 -18.43
N LYS A 180 -45.66 -19.19 -19.63
CA LYS A 180 -44.67 -19.31 -20.69
C LYS A 180 -44.26 -17.95 -21.27
N GLY A 181 -43.05 -17.93 -21.84
CA GLY A 181 -42.87 -17.34 -23.18
C GLY A 181 -41.89 -16.18 -23.32
N ASP A 182 -40.85 -16.49 -24.09
CA ASP A 182 -40.21 -15.67 -25.12
C ASP A 182 -39.28 -14.51 -24.74
N GLY A 183 -38.16 -14.49 -25.44
CA GLY A 183 -37.09 -13.53 -25.26
C GLY A 183 -37.48 -12.15 -25.78
N THR A 184 -37.02 -11.12 -25.08
CA THR A 184 -36.50 -9.88 -25.68
C THR A 184 -35.85 -9.06 -24.58
N ALA A 185 -34.57 -8.73 -24.78
CA ALA A 185 -33.83 -7.83 -23.91
C ALA A 185 -34.49 -6.45 -23.91
N LYS A 186 -34.78 -5.91 -22.73
CA LYS A 186 -35.17 -4.51 -22.55
C LYS A 186 -34.09 -3.81 -21.75
N ALA A 187 -33.41 -2.87 -22.40
CA ALA A 187 -32.39 -2.01 -21.81
C ALA A 187 -32.93 -1.35 -20.54
N ALA A 188 -32.23 -1.57 -19.41
CA ALA A 188 -32.50 -0.85 -18.17
C ALA A 188 -31.87 0.54 -18.27
N ALA A 189 -32.72 1.56 -18.08
CA ALA A 189 -32.36 2.96 -18.11
C ALA A 189 -31.32 3.29 -17.01
N GLN A 190 -30.34 4.12 -17.39
CA GLN A 190 -29.43 4.78 -16.45
C GLN A 190 -30.24 5.61 -15.44
N PRO A 191 -29.94 5.56 -14.13
CA PRO A 191 -30.44 6.56 -13.21
C PRO A 191 -29.71 7.89 -13.43
N GLU A 192 -30.47 8.96 -13.61
CA GLU A 192 -30.03 10.35 -13.56
C GLU A 192 -29.35 10.67 -12.20
N PRO A 193 -28.32 11.53 -12.18
CA PRO A 193 -27.58 11.85 -10.96
C PRO A 193 -28.43 12.67 -9.99
N ALA A 194 -28.55 12.20 -8.75
CA ALA A 194 -29.21 12.93 -7.67
C ALA A 194 -28.38 14.16 -7.26
N ALA A 195 -29.10 15.27 -7.11
CA ALA A 195 -28.59 16.60 -6.82
C ALA A 195 -27.82 16.71 -5.49
N THR A 196 -26.78 17.54 -5.55
CA THR A 196 -25.95 18.03 -4.44
C THR A 196 -26.77 18.73 -3.36
N PRO A 197 -26.54 18.47 -2.06
CA PRO A 197 -26.85 19.43 -1.02
C PRO A 197 -25.64 20.35 -0.81
N ALA A 198 -25.91 21.65 -0.89
CA ALA A 198 -24.97 22.73 -0.62
C ALA A 198 -24.47 22.74 0.83
N ALA A 199 -23.26 23.27 0.94
CA ALA A 199 -22.47 23.47 2.14
C ALA A 199 -23.19 24.20 3.30
N LYS A 200 -22.81 23.82 4.52
CA LYS A 200 -22.81 24.71 5.67
C LYS A 200 -21.47 24.58 6.42
N ALA A 201 -20.63 25.59 6.22
CA ALA A 201 -19.51 26.00 7.09
C ALA A 201 -20.03 26.31 8.51
N ALA A 202 -19.28 26.32 9.61
CA ALA A 202 -17.91 26.03 9.99
C ALA A 202 -17.91 25.99 11.54
N ALA A 203 -16.95 25.30 12.17
CA ALA A 203 -16.47 25.65 13.52
C ALA A 203 -15.06 25.09 13.75
N ASP A 204 -14.09 26.00 13.66
CA ASP A 204 -12.77 26.07 14.31
C ASP A 204 -12.00 24.80 14.69
N SER A 205 -10.86 24.62 14.02
CA SER A 205 -9.58 24.42 14.70
C SER A 205 -8.44 25.07 13.91
N ALA A 206 -7.74 25.99 14.57
CA ALA A 206 -6.61 26.79 14.08
C ALA A 206 -5.38 25.93 13.70
N PRO A 207 -4.43 26.48 12.90
CA PRO A 207 -3.54 25.70 12.03
C PRO A 207 -2.25 25.26 12.72
N ALA A 208 -1.77 24.05 12.41
CA ALA A 208 -0.42 23.61 12.72
C ALA A 208 0.34 23.28 11.42
N SER A 209 1.28 24.19 11.11
CA SER A 209 2.55 24.04 10.36
C SER A 209 2.59 23.27 9.03
N ALA A 210 2.97 24.02 7.97
CA ALA A 210 3.45 23.54 6.68
C ALA A 210 4.70 22.63 6.80
N PRO A 211 5.00 21.77 5.80
CA PRO A 211 6.24 21.00 5.79
C PRO A 211 7.44 21.92 5.47
N GLU A 212 8.43 21.90 6.35
CA GLU A 212 9.74 22.52 6.14
C GLU A 212 10.56 21.73 5.12
N ALA A 213 11.32 22.47 4.31
CA ALA A 213 12.20 21.96 3.26
C ALA A 213 13.25 20.97 3.80
N GLU A 214 13.56 19.93 3.02
CA GLU A 214 14.63 18.96 3.28
C GLU A 214 15.98 19.67 3.51
N ALA A 215 16.41 19.69 4.77
CA ALA A 215 17.76 20.08 5.16
C ALA A 215 18.71 18.89 4.95
N ALA A 216 19.89 19.14 4.38
CA ALA A 216 20.93 18.14 4.19
C ALA A 216 21.30 17.43 5.53
N PRO A 217 21.68 16.15 5.51
CA PRO A 217 21.95 15.38 6.72
C PRO A 217 23.09 16.00 7.54
N GLN A 218 22.85 16.22 8.84
CA GLN A 218 23.83 16.82 9.76
C GLN A 218 24.20 15.82 10.85
N LYS A 219 25.51 15.65 11.10
CA LYS A 219 25.98 14.74 12.15
C LYS A 219 25.57 15.27 13.53
N PRO A 220 24.82 14.51 14.34
CA PRO A 220 24.44 14.93 15.68
C PRO A 220 25.63 14.93 16.64
N THR A 221 25.48 15.60 17.79
CA THR A 221 26.51 15.64 18.84
C THR A 221 26.76 14.25 19.44
N THR A 222 27.94 13.71 19.16
CA THR A 222 28.42 12.41 19.67
C THR A 222 29.36 12.60 20.87
N LEU A 223 29.37 11.64 21.78
CA LEU A 223 30.39 11.56 22.84
C LEU A 223 31.49 10.56 22.44
N SER A 224 32.60 10.51 23.17
CA SER A 224 33.64 9.47 23.01
C SER A 224 33.53 8.34 24.04
N ALA A 225 32.76 8.57 25.11
CA ALA A 225 32.48 7.62 26.19
C ALA A 225 31.18 8.04 26.90
N PRO A 226 30.52 7.12 27.65
CA PRO A 226 29.40 7.49 28.51
C PRO A 226 29.82 8.52 29.56
N ARG A 227 28.84 9.29 30.07
CA ARG A 227 29.07 10.28 31.13
C ARG A 227 29.34 9.54 32.45
N GLU A 228 29.90 10.22 33.46
CA GLU A 228 30.24 9.61 34.75
C GLU A 228 29.06 8.92 35.46
N ALA A 229 27.82 9.31 35.14
CA ALA A 229 26.59 8.70 35.65
C ALA A 229 26.28 7.30 35.06
N GLY A 230 27.08 6.81 34.11
CA GLY A 230 26.84 5.56 33.37
C GLY A 230 26.12 5.80 32.04
N ALA A 231 25.91 4.74 31.25
CA ALA A 231 25.13 4.79 30.02
C ALA A 231 23.65 4.48 30.33
N ASP A 232 22.73 5.11 29.59
CA ASP A 232 21.32 4.74 29.60
C ASP A 232 21.12 3.39 28.89
N ASP A 233 20.08 2.66 29.30
CA ASP A 233 19.66 1.43 28.62
C ASP A 233 18.78 1.78 27.41
N LEU A 234 19.42 1.95 26.25
CA LEU A 234 18.76 2.36 25.01
C LEU A 234 17.77 1.31 24.50
N LYS A 235 17.84 0.05 24.97
CA LYS A 235 16.83 -0.99 24.64
C LYS A 235 15.44 -0.66 25.17
N GLN A 236 15.32 0.33 26.06
CA GLN A 236 14.02 0.86 26.49
C GLN A 236 13.29 1.63 25.38
N LEU A 237 13.96 1.94 24.26
CA LEU A 237 13.32 2.49 23.07
C LEU A 237 12.76 1.36 22.21
N LYS A 238 11.49 1.49 21.81
CA LYS A 238 10.85 0.53 20.91
C LYS A 238 11.67 0.40 19.62
N GLY A 239 12.03 -0.84 19.26
CA GLY A 239 12.78 -1.13 18.05
C GLY A 239 14.31 -1.09 18.21
N VAL A 240 14.82 -0.67 19.38
CA VAL A 240 16.24 -0.79 19.75
C VAL A 240 16.47 -2.12 20.47
N GLY A 241 17.07 -3.09 19.77
CA GLY A 241 17.55 -4.33 20.37
C GLY A 241 19.02 -4.26 20.80
N PRO A 242 19.55 -5.28 21.49
CA PRO A 242 20.93 -5.28 22.01
C PRO A 242 22.01 -4.97 20.96
N LYS A 243 21.82 -5.46 19.73
CA LYS A 243 22.78 -5.22 18.63
C LYS A 243 22.69 -3.79 18.06
N LEU A 244 21.51 -3.18 18.13
CA LEU A 244 21.30 -1.81 17.67
C LEU A 244 21.78 -0.81 18.72
N GLU A 245 21.55 -1.10 20.01
CA GLU A 245 22.17 -0.38 21.12
C GLU A 245 23.70 -0.39 21.02
N GLN A 246 24.32 -1.55 20.74
CA GLN A 246 25.76 -1.61 20.53
C GLN A 246 26.21 -0.69 19.37
N THR A 247 25.47 -0.69 18.27
CA THR A 247 25.78 0.17 17.11
C THR A 247 25.65 1.66 17.46
N LEU A 248 24.63 2.05 18.24
CA LEU A 248 24.45 3.43 18.70
C LEU A 248 25.57 3.87 19.65
N ASN A 249 25.98 2.98 20.56
CA ASN A 249 27.11 3.20 21.45
C ASN A 249 28.41 3.40 20.65
N ASP A 250 28.66 2.55 19.65
CA ASP A 250 29.84 2.66 18.78
C ASP A 250 29.84 3.99 17.97
N LEU A 251 28.66 4.50 17.63
CA LEU A 251 28.48 5.78 16.94
C LEU A 251 28.58 7.00 17.86
N GLY A 252 28.59 6.80 19.18
CA GLY A 252 28.77 7.88 20.15
C GLY A 252 27.51 8.30 20.91
N PHE A 253 26.45 7.47 20.88
CA PHE A 253 25.18 7.73 21.54
C PHE A 253 24.96 6.74 22.68
N TRP A 254 25.02 7.23 23.92
CA TRP A 254 24.85 6.40 25.14
C TRP A 254 23.69 6.87 26.02
N HIS A 255 23.05 8.00 25.70
CA HIS A 255 22.06 8.62 26.58
C HIS A 255 20.79 9.03 25.85
N PHE A 256 19.65 8.98 26.53
CA PHE A 256 18.35 9.40 25.98
C PHE A 256 18.33 10.90 25.63
N ASP A 257 19.06 11.75 26.37
CA ASP A 257 19.12 13.18 26.08
C ASP A 257 19.79 13.48 24.72
N GLN A 258 20.73 12.64 24.27
CA GLN A 258 21.32 12.78 22.94
C GLN A 258 20.28 12.52 21.83
N ILE A 259 19.50 11.44 21.98
CA ILE A 259 18.47 11.04 21.01
C ILE A 259 17.27 12.00 21.02
N ALA A 260 16.89 12.49 22.21
CA ALA A 260 15.80 13.44 22.41
C ALA A 260 15.99 14.78 21.68
N ASN A 261 17.25 15.14 21.41
CA ASN A 261 17.67 16.39 20.78
C ASN A 261 17.91 16.28 19.27
N TRP A 262 17.66 15.13 18.65
CA TRP A 262 17.76 15.01 17.19
C TRP A 262 16.63 15.78 16.50
N GLY A 263 17.00 16.61 15.53
CA GLY A 263 16.10 17.20 14.54
C GLY A 263 16.06 16.36 13.25
N PRO A 264 15.31 16.81 12.23
CA PRO A 264 15.16 16.06 10.97
C PRO A 264 16.49 15.78 10.26
N ALA A 265 17.43 16.73 10.27
CA ALA A 265 18.74 16.58 9.64
C ALA A 265 19.63 15.58 10.40
N GLU A 266 19.55 15.56 11.74
CA GLU A 266 20.24 14.59 12.59
C GLU A 266 19.67 13.18 12.43
N ILE A 267 18.34 13.06 12.37
CA ILE A 267 17.66 11.79 12.13
C ILE A 267 18.12 11.19 10.80
N ALA A 268 18.10 11.99 9.72
CA ALA A 268 18.55 11.55 8.40
C ALA A 268 20.00 11.05 8.43
N TRP A 269 20.90 11.79 9.10
CA TRP A 269 22.29 11.37 9.23
C TRP A 269 22.45 10.07 10.02
N VAL A 270 21.78 9.93 11.17
CA VAL A 270 21.89 8.72 11.99
C VAL A 270 21.31 7.53 11.22
N ASP A 271 20.18 7.70 10.55
CA ASP A 271 19.53 6.64 9.78
C ASP A 271 20.42 6.12 8.64
N GLU A 272 21.15 7.00 7.95
CA GLU A 272 22.15 6.60 6.95
C GLU A 272 23.33 5.79 7.54
N ASN A 273 23.67 6.04 8.80
CA ASN A 273 24.77 5.39 9.52
C ASN A 273 24.33 4.13 10.29
N LEU A 274 23.03 3.80 10.29
CA LEU A 274 22.50 2.56 10.84
C LEU A 274 22.40 1.47 9.78
N ARG A 275 22.57 0.22 10.21
CA ARG A 275 22.36 -0.96 9.35
C ARG A 275 20.91 -1.15 8.93
N PHE A 276 19.97 -0.64 9.74
CA PHE A 276 18.54 -0.74 9.50
C PHE A 276 17.94 0.66 9.46
N LYS A 277 17.65 1.11 8.24
CA LYS A 277 17.11 2.43 7.93
C LYS A 277 15.61 2.54 8.24
N GLY A 278 15.11 3.75 8.40
CA GLY A 278 13.73 4.13 8.65
C GLY A 278 13.20 3.83 10.06
N ARG A 279 14.02 3.29 10.97
CA ARG A 279 13.52 2.84 12.29
C ARG A 279 13.32 3.97 13.29
N ILE A 280 14.15 5.01 13.22
CA ILE A 280 14.13 6.14 14.16
C ILE A 280 12.77 6.85 14.12
N GLU A 281 12.25 7.09 12.92
CA GLU A 281 10.95 7.74 12.70
C GLU A 281 9.78 6.77 12.89
N ARG A 282 9.83 5.60 12.24
CA ARG A 282 8.76 4.59 12.31
C ARG A 282 8.45 4.17 13.74
N ASP A 283 9.50 3.94 14.52
CA ASP A 283 9.35 3.50 15.91
C ASP A 283 9.29 4.69 16.88
N GLY A 284 9.47 5.94 16.42
CA GLY A 284 9.28 7.16 17.22
C GLY A 284 10.30 7.32 18.34
N TRP A 285 11.59 7.15 18.04
CA TRP A 285 12.66 7.13 19.06
C TRP A 285 12.83 8.46 19.77
N VAL A 286 12.78 9.57 19.05
CA VAL A 286 13.02 10.92 19.61
C VAL A 286 11.99 11.25 20.69
N GLU A 287 10.71 10.97 20.44
CA GLU A 287 9.64 11.23 21.43
C GLU A 287 9.76 10.32 22.65
N GLN A 288 10.07 9.04 22.45
CA GLN A 288 10.31 8.13 23.58
C GLN A 288 11.52 8.55 24.40
N ALA A 289 12.61 8.94 23.74
CA ALA A 289 13.83 9.41 24.39
C ALA A 289 13.57 10.69 25.19
N ARG A 290 12.74 11.62 24.71
CA ARG A 290 12.34 12.82 25.48
C ARG A 290 11.61 12.47 26.77
N ILE A 291 10.76 11.44 26.76
CA ILE A 291 10.04 10.97 27.94
C ILE A 291 11.03 10.31 28.93
N LEU A 292 11.89 9.42 28.43
CA LEU A 292 12.86 8.68 29.24
C LEU A 292 13.96 9.60 29.82
N ALA A 293 14.44 10.58 29.06
CA ALA A 293 15.42 11.57 29.52
C ALA A 293 14.90 12.44 30.68
N LYS A 294 13.57 12.61 30.79
CA LYS A 294 12.91 13.31 31.92
C LYS A 294 12.62 12.39 33.11
N GLY A 295 13.07 11.13 33.06
CA GLY A 295 12.78 10.11 34.08
C GLY A 295 11.35 9.53 34.00
N GLY A 296 10.64 9.77 32.90
CA GLY A 296 9.33 9.15 32.64
C GLY A 296 9.44 7.69 32.21
N GLU A 297 8.31 7.02 32.06
CA GLU A 297 8.23 5.66 31.51
C GLU A 297 7.29 5.62 30.31
N THR A 298 7.61 4.76 29.33
CA THR A 298 6.75 4.45 28.20
C THR A 298 6.14 3.05 28.40
N ALA A 299 5.01 2.77 27.73
CA ALA A 299 4.39 1.44 27.79
C ALA A 299 5.35 0.30 27.34
N PHE A 300 6.35 0.62 26.51
CA PHE A 300 7.38 -0.31 26.10
C PHE A 300 8.51 -0.42 27.15
N SER A 301 9.01 0.71 27.68
CA SER A 301 10.08 0.69 28.69
C SER A 301 9.66 -0.03 29.96
N THR A 302 8.40 0.08 30.39
CA THR A 302 7.87 -0.67 31.53
C THR A 302 7.89 -2.19 31.29
N LYS A 303 7.71 -2.67 30.05
CA LYS A 303 7.82 -4.10 29.70
C LYS A 303 9.27 -4.58 29.71
N VAL A 304 10.19 -3.77 29.21
CA VAL A 304 11.63 -4.05 29.25
C VAL A 304 12.11 -4.16 30.70
N LYS A 305 11.72 -3.23 31.58
CA LYS A 305 12.05 -3.27 33.02
C LYS A 305 11.48 -4.52 33.73
N LYS A 306 10.37 -5.07 33.25
CA LYS A 306 9.76 -6.31 33.78
C LYS A 306 10.41 -7.59 33.25
N GLY A 307 11.33 -7.49 32.28
CA GLY A 307 11.94 -8.65 31.63
C GLY A 307 11.00 -9.36 30.65
N ASP A 308 9.92 -8.72 30.23
CA ASP A 308 8.94 -9.29 29.29
C ASP A 308 9.42 -9.22 27.83
N VAL A 309 10.54 -8.54 27.57
CA VAL A 309 11.07 -8.26 26.22
C VAL A 309 12.61 -8.33 26.26
N TYR A 310 13.16 -9.18 25.37
CA TYR A 310 14.57 -9.57 25.22
C TYR A 310 15.12 -10.54 26.28
#